data_AF-A0A3D5ICV6-F1
#
_entry.id   AF-A0A3D5ICV6-F1
#
_cell.length_a   1.000
_cell.length_b   1.000
_cell.length_c   1.000
_cell.angle_alpha   90.00
_cell.angle_beta   90.00
_cell.angle_gamma   90.00
#
_symmetry.space_group_name_H-M   'P 1'
#
loop_
_entity.id
_entity.type
_entity.pdbx_description
1 polymer ?
#
loop_
_entity_poly.entity_id
_entity_poly.type
_entity_poly.pdbx_seq_one_letter_code
_entity_poly.pdbx_strand_id
1 'polypeptide(L)'
;MKRILALLLLLLMSAACAESAPLPYAIESGFLIFPAEDGKQPVPIAVKDGFAAKAQELAAENAYLGTPMNLPEALLPYVSNELTGGEELLEIYATEAIIVMHTRSATDGNVLRWAEWDGRQFAVYRKVIGKDFWLQTSNAAGNLAEIFIEGEPYYQYRLTLKKRRIHLHSVWGEQVYFIIEPHAICNDGTLTTCTNDGYVYGNHPYDDVTNLPFADFPTSYAQAVQQLDNTNWAVVNNPKPTDRLHLRTEPDRKSVSLGKFYNRTPVYVDEIRGEWAHVTIGRDLSGWMMTDYLAFGADMEKVACAFPQLTVKEAHQEYGADEFVYEYRVFTVPDLSADTMRWHSGESYYLIGMAGDFYIIMNSEEEIAYIPQEWLWAGNG
;
A
#
# COMPACT_ATOMS: atom_id res chain seq x y z
N MET A 1 -49.95 26.84 27.10
CA MET A 1 -49.20 28.13 27.11
C MET A 1 -47.75 28.04 27.62
N LYS A 2 -47.20 26.89 28.03
CA LYS A 2 -45.75 26.74 28.34
C LYS A 2 -44.93 25.97 27.30
N ARG A 3 -45.55 25.50 26.20
CA ARG A 3 -44.85 24.83 25.09
C ARG A 3 -44.68 25.67 23.82
N ILE A 4 -45.23 26.89 23.80
CA ILE A 4 -45.12 27.82 22.65
C ILE A 4 -44.03 28.89 22.88
N LEU A 5 -43.57 29.08 24.13
CA LEU A 5 -42.51 30.04 24.44
C LEU A 5 -41.08 29.46 24.31
N ALA A 6 -40.91 28.14 24.33
CA ALA A 6 -39.61 27.49 24.12
C ALA A 6 -39.23 27.38 22.63
N LEU A 7 -40.23 27.30 21.73
CA LEU A 7 -39.98 27.30 20.29
C LEU A 7 -39.63 28.70 19.76
N LEU A 8 -40.19 29.77 20.35
CA LEU A 8 -39.89 31.13 19.93
C LEU A 8 -38.54 31.68 20.44
N LEU A 9 -37.93 31.08 21.48
CA LEU A 9 -36.60 31.51 21.96
C LEU A 9 -35.43 30.81 21.24
N LEU A 10 -35.65 29.65 20.59
CA LEU A 10 -34.65 29.04 19.71
C LEU A 10 -34.69 29.61 18.27
N LEU A 11 -35.77 30.27 17.88
CA LEU A 11 -35.96 30.85 16.54
C LEU A 11 -35.59 32.35 16.45
N LEU A 12 -35.17 32.98 17.55
CA LEU A 12 -34.82 34.41 17.62
C LEU A 12 -33.37 34.71 18.03
N MET A 13 -32.50 33.69 18.03
CA MET A 13 -31.04 33.85 18.25
C MET A 13 -30.23 33.11 17.17
N SER A 14 -30.57 33.32 15.90
CA SER A 14 -29.64 33.13 14.76
C SER A 14 -30.20 33.79 13.49
N ALA A 15 -30.68 35.02 13.62
CA ALA A 15 -30.66 35.99 12.52
C ALA A 15 -29.43 36.91 12.67
N ALA A 16 -28.32 36.34 13.16
CA ALA A 16 -27.00 36.82 12.77
C ALA A 16 -26.75 36.25 11.37
N CYS A 17 -26.23 37.07 10.45
CA CYS A 17 -25.80 36.63 9.12
C CYS A 17 -25.21 35.22 9.22
N ALA A 18 -25.82 34.25 8.54
CA ALA A 18 -25.15 32.98 8.30
C ALA A 18 -23.92 33.34 7.47
N GLU A 19 -22.77 33.52 8.13
CA GLU A 19 -21.50 33.43 7.46
C GLU A 19 -21.52 32.05 6.78
N SER A 20 -21.31 32.06 5.47
CA SER A 20 -21.11 30.84 4.69
C SER A 20 -20.12 29.98 5.45
N ALA A 21 -20.45 28.71 5.70
CA ALA A 21 -19.51 27.78 6.30
C ALA A 21 -18.17 27.88 5.54
N PRO A 22 -17.02 27.98 6.25
CA PRO A 22 -15.73 28.11 5.58
C PRO A 22 -15.55 26.91 4.64
N LEU A 23 -15.07 27.20 3.43
CA LEU A 23 -14.75 26.17 2.44
C LEU A 23 -13.78 25.15 3.07
N PRO A 24 -13.87 23.86 2.73
CA PRO A 24 -12.96 22.83 3.23
C PRO A 24 -11.55 22.94 2.62
N TYR A 25 -11.19 24.10 2.05
CA TYR A 25 -9.93 24.41 1.38
C TYR A 25 -9.74 25.93 1.28
N ALA A 26 -8.50 26.36 1.07
CA ALA A 26 -8.11 27.73 0.73
C ALA A 26 -7.69 27.82 -0.74
N ILE A 27 -7.64 29.05 -1.27
CA ILE A 27 -7.09 29.34 -2.60
C ILE A 27 -5.98 30.37 -2.43
N GLU A 28 -4.75 30.03 -2.81
CA GLU A 28 -3.60 30.91 -2.70
C GLU A 28 -2.76 30.85 -3.98
N SER A 29 -2.44 32.01 -4.54
CA SER A 29 -1.56 32.14 -5.73
C SER A 29 -1.93 31.25 -6.93
N GLY A 30 -3.24 31.00 -7.15
CA GLY A 30 -3.72 30.13 -8.23
C GLY A 30 -3.71 28.64 -7.89
N PHE A 31 -3.52 28.29 -6.62
CA PHE A 31 -3.58 26.92 -6.13
C PHE A 31 -4.72 26.75 -5.14
N LEU A 32 -5.41 25.62 -5.25
CA LEU A 32 -6.33 25.07 -4.27
C LEU A 32 -5.51 24.31 -3.20
N ILE A 33 -5.79 24.60 -1.94
CA ILE A 33 -5.03 24.09 -0.79
C ILE A 33 -6.01 23.50 0.23
N PHE A 34 -5.95 22.20 0.49
CA PHE A 34 -6.76 21.58 1.55
C PHE A 34 -6.08 21.75 2.91
N PRO A 35 -6.82 22.05 4.00
CA PRO A 35 -6.23 22.11 5.34
C PRO A 35 -5.74 20.71 5.75
N ALA A 36 -4.49 20.63 6.19
CA ALA A 36 -3.93 19.42 6.80
C ALA A 36 -4.44 19.28 8.24
N GLU A 37 -4.76 18.06 8.68
CA GLU A 37 -5.20 17.83 10.07
C GLU A 37 -4.05 17.96 11.08
N ASP A 38 -2.77 17.82 10.67
CA ASP A 38 -1.63 17.72 11.60
C ASP A 38 -0.38 18.57 11.26
N GLY A 39 -0.55 19.81 10.78
CA GLY A 39 0.60 20.71 10.54
C GLY A 39 1.56 20.25 9.42
N LYS A 40 1.16 19.26 8.64
CA LYS A 40 1.85 18.78 7.42
C LYS A 40 1.55 19.73 6.25
N GLN A 41 2.42 19.70 5.22
CA GLN A 41 2.26 20.60 4.08
C GLN A 41 1.11 20.13 3.18
N PRO A 42 0.14 21.01 2.88
CA PRO A 42 -1.01 20.66 2.04
C PRO A 42 -0.60 20.47 0.57
N VAL A 43 -1.34 19.65 -0.19
CA VAL A 43 -1.08 19.45 -1.63
C VAL A 43 -1.65 20.62 -2.43
N PRO A 44 -0.81 21.42 -3.12
CA PRO A 44 -1.28 22.59 -3.87
C PRO A 44 -1.78 22.17 -5.25
N ILE A 45 -3.09 22.21 -5.50
CA ILE A 45 -3.67 21.85 -6.80
C ILE A 45 -3.79 23.11 -7.66
N ALA A 46 -3.10 23.16 -8.81
CA ALA A 46 -3.24 24.29 -9.72
C ALA A 46 -4.68 24.39 -10.27
N VAL A 47 -5.26 25.60 -10.25
CA VAL A 47 -6.61 25.87 -10.74
C VAL A 47 -6.59 26.87 -11.89
N LYS A 48 -7.59 26.77 -12.77
CA LYS A 48 -7.86 27.69 -13.87
C LYS A 48 -8.52 28.97 -13.36
N ASP A 49 -8.46 30.01 -14.18
CA ASP A 49 -9.18 31.26 -13.95
C ASP A 49 -10.69 31.02 -13.72
N GLY A 50 -11.26 31.72 -12.75
CA GLY A 50 -12.68 31.61 -12.40
C GLY A 50 -13.01 30.60 -11.29
N PHE A 51 -12.06 29.73 -10.90
CA PHE A 51 -12.26 28.78 -9.80
C PHE A 51 -12.76 29.47 -8.53
N ALA A 52 -12.04 30.51 -8.07
CA ALA A 52 -12.37 31.23 -6.84
C ALA A 52 -13.76 31.88 -6.87
N ALA A 53 -14.13 32.47 -8.00
CA ALA A 53 -15.44 33.10 -8.17
C ALA A 53 -16.56 32.06 -8.10
N LYS A 54 -16.39 30.91 -8.79
CA LYS A 54 -17.39 29.84 -8.76
C LYS A 54 -17.47 29.15 -7.40
N ALA A 55 -16.35 28.98 -6.73
CA ALA A 55 -16.30 28.40 -5.37
C ALA A 55 -17.11 29.26 -4.39
N GLN A 56 -16.95 30.58 -4.45
CA GLN A 56 -17.70 31.54 -3.64
C GLN A 56 -19.20 31.54 -3.96
N GLU A 57 -19.57 31.47 -5.25
CA GLU A 57 -20.97 31.37 -5.68
C GLU A 57 -21.66 30.15 -5.06
N LEU A 58 -21.05 28.96 -5.16
CA LEU A 58 -21.59 27.72 -4.62
C LEU A 58 -21.66 27.74 -3.08
N ALA A 59 -20.73 28.44 -2.42
CA ALA A 59 -20.70 28.53 -0.96
C ALA A 59 -21.88 29.35 -0.43
N ALA A 60 -22.33 30.35 -1.19
CA ALA A 60 -23.50 31.14 -0.87
C ALA A 60 -24.81 30.37 -1.02
N GLU A 61 -24.83 29.25 -1.77
CA GLU A 61 -26.02 28.44 -2.04
C GLU A 61 -26.23 27.30 -1.01
N ASN A 62 -25.40 27.19 0.03
CA ASN A 62 -25.38 26.07 0.99
C ASN A 62 -25.29 24.68 0.31
N ALA A 63 -24.76 24.62 -0.91
CA ALA A 63 -24.66 23.39 -1.70
C ALA A 63 -23.45 22.50 -1.30
N TYR A 64 -22.66 22.92 -0.31
CA TYR A 64 -21.50 22.18 0.17
C TYR A 64 -21.90 21.16 1.25
N LEU A 65 -22.31 19.98 0.81
CA LEU A 65 -22.39 18.78 1.66
C LEU A 65 -21.37 17.78 1.15
N GLY A 66 -20.24 17.64 1.85
CA GLY A 66 -19.24 16.65 1.50
C GLY A 66 -18.28 16.38 2.64
N THR A 67 -18.32 15.14 3.13
CA THR A 67 -17.31 14.40 3.89
C THR A 67 -15.90 14.59 3.32
N PRO A 68 -14.82 14.29 4.08
CA PRO A 68 -13.51 14.87 3.84
C PRO A 68 -12.97 14.50 2.44
N MET A 69 -12.54 15.51 1.67
CA MET A 69 -11.66 15.45 0.48
C MET A 69 -12.24 15.35 -0.97
N ASN A 70 -13.54 15.58 -1.22
CA ASN A 70 -14.09 15.65 -2.60
C ASN A 70 -14.45 17.10 -3.03
N LEU A 71 -13.99 17.52 -4.22
CA LEU A 71 -14.39 18.79 -4.85
C LEU A 71 -15.81 18.69 -5.43
N PRO A 72 -16.67 19.72 -5.29
CA PRO A 72 -17.96 19.77 -5.98
C PRO A 72 -17.80 19.61 -7.49
N GLU A 73 -18.73 18.86 -8.11
CA GLU A 73 -18.76 18.61 -9.57
C GLU A 73 -18.67 19.92 -10.38
N ALA A 74 -19.35 20.97 -9.93
CA ALA A 74 -19.35 22.28 -10.58
C ALA A 74 -17.98 23.00 -10.58
N LEU A 75 -17.01 22.55 -9.78
CA LEU A 75 -15.64 23.08 -9.74
C LEU A 75 -14.63 22.24 -10.54
N LEU A 76 -14.96 21.00 -10.91
CA LEU A 76 -14.06 20.13 -11.67
C LEU A 76 -13.54 20.74 -12.99
N PRO A 77 -14.36 21.47 -13.78
CA PRO A 77 -13.87 22.09 -15.02
C PRO A 77 -12.75 23.13 -14.82
N TYR A 78 -12.64 23.65 -13.59
CA TYR A 78 -11.68 24.68 -13.21
C TYR A 78 -10.38 24.10 -12.62
N VAL A 79 -10.20 22.77 -12.59
CA VAL A 79 -8.91 22.14 -12.26
C VAL A 79 -7.95 22.24 -13.46
N SER A 80 -6.64 22.38 -13.20
CA SER A 80 -5.61 22.56 -14.24
C SER A 80 -5.64 21.46 -15.31
N ASN A 81 -5.47 21.86 -16.57
CA ASN A 81 -5.32 20.93 -17.69
C ASN A 81 -4.04 20.10 -17.60
N GLU A 82 -3.02 20.54 -16.86
CA GLU A 82 -1.79 19.78 -16.68
C GLU A 82 -2.03 18.48 -15.90
N LEU A 83 -2.97 18.51 -14.95
CA LEU A 83 -3.37 17.36 -14.16
C LEU A 83 -4.24 16.39 -14.96
N THR A 84 -5.15 16.92 -15.78
CA THR A 84 -6.06 16.08 -16.58
C THR A 84 -5.50 15.71 -17.94
N GLY A 85 -4.42 16.35 -18.40
CA GLY A 85 -3.95 16.24 -19.79
C GLY A 85 -4.96 16.76 -20.82
N GLY A 86 -5.86 17.66 -20.43
CA GLY A 86 -6.96 18.16 -21.26
C GLY A 86 -8.18 17.22 -21.35
N GLU A 87 -8.20 16.13 -20.58
CA GLU A 87 -9.34 15.23 -20.45
C GLU A 87 -10.45 15.87 -19.59
N GLU A 88 -11.70 15.42 -19.79
CA GLU A 88 -12.83 15.79 -18.93
C GLU A 88 -12.61 15.19 -17.54
N LEU A 89 -12.66 16.01 -16.48
CA LEU A 89 -12.56 15.53 -15.10
C LEU A 89 -13.94 15.13 -14.58
N LEU A 90 -14.08 13.89 -14.11
CA LEU A 90 -15.35 13.32 -13.63
C LEU A 90 -15.38 13.17 -12.11
N GLU A 91 -14.25 12.74 -11.53
CA GLU A 91 -14.08 12.58 -10.09
C GLU A 91 -12.65 12.94 -9.72
N ILE A 92 -12.46 13.57 -8.57
CA ILE A 92 -11.15 13.88 -8.01
C ILE A 92 -11.15 13.62 -6.52
N TYR A 93 -10.10 12.95 -6.08
CA TYR A 93 -9.79 12.74 -4.70
C TYR A 93 -8.38 13.24 -4.42
N ALA A 94 -8.18 13.95 -3.32
CA ALA A 94 -6.89 14.51 -2.95
C ALA A 94 -6.59 14.29 -1.47
N THR A 95 -5.41 13.78 -1.16
CA THR A 95 -4.86 13.71 0.21
C THR A 95 -3.67 14.66 0.34
N GLU A 96 -3.01 14.64 1.50
CA GLU A 96 -1.71 15.30 1.72
C GLU A 96 -0.57 14.75 0.85
N ALA A 97 -0.70 13.56 0.27
CA ALA A 97 0.38 12.89 -0.44
C ALA A 97 0.09 12.71 -1.94
N ILE A 98 -1.18 12.58 -2.33
CA ILE A 98 -1.56 12.17 -3.68
C ILE A 98 -2.83 12.87 -4.16
N ILE A 99 -2.94 13.01 -5.49
CA ILE A 99 -4.18 13.35 -6.17
C ILE A 99 -4.53 12.20 -7.10
N VAL A 100 -5.74 11.68 -7.01
CA VAL A 100 -6.27 10.63 -7.87
C VAL A 100 -7.48 11.17 -8.59
N MET A 101 -7.56 10.95 -9.89
CA MET A 101 -8.66 11.46 -10.71
C MET A 101 -9.21 10.38 -11.63
N HIS A 102 -10.54 10.36 -11.74
CA HIS A 102 -11.24 9.73 -12.85
C HIS A 102 -11.47 10.80 -13.91
N THR A 103 -10.90 10.56 -15.08
CA THR A 103 -11.00 11.46 -16.23
C THR A 103 -11.56 10.71 -17.43
N ARG A 104 -12.12 11.44 -18.40
CA ARG A 104 -12.59 10.91 -19.68
C ARG A 104 -11.84 11.54 -20.83
N SER A 105 -11.08 10.69 -21.53
CA SER A 105 -10.46 10.99 -22.80
C SER A 105 -11.44 10.77 -23.95
N ALA A 106 -11.43 11.67 -24.93
CA ALA A 106 -12.18 11.50 -26.16
C ALA A 106 -11.73 10.28 -26.99
N THR A 107 -10.48 9.84 -26.85
CA THR A 107 -9.92 8.69 -27.59
C THR A 107 -9.98 7.40 -26.79
N ASP A 108 -9.63 7.46 -25.50
CA ASP A 108 -9.36 6.26 -24.69
C ASP A 108 -10.49 5.94 -23.71
N GLY A 109 -11.55 6.77 -23.67
CA GLY A 109 -12.64 6.62 -22.72
C GLY A 109 -12.19 6.97 -21.30
N ASN A 110 -12.60 6.16 -20.31
CA ASN A 110 -12.31 6.43 -18.90
C ASN A 110 -10.86 6.10 -18.52
N VAL A 111 -10.22 7.00 -17.79
CA VAL A 111 -8.81 7.01 -17.46
C VAL A 111 -8.63 7.32 -15.98
N LEU A 112 -7.83 6.51 -15.30
CA LEU A 112 -7.32 6.78 -13.97
C LEU A 112 -6.05 7.63 -14.11
N ARG A 113 -6.04 8.79 -13.47
CA ARG A 113 -4.87 9.65 -13.35
C ARG A 113 -4.43 9.69 -11.90
N TRP A 114 -3.12 9.74 -11.70
CA TRP A 114 -2.52 9.89 -10.38
C TRP A 114 -1.46 10.96 -10.45
N ALA A 115 -1.54 12.00 -9.63
CA ALA A 115 -0.53 13.05 -9.58
C ALA A 115 0.17 13.05 -8.21
N GLU A 116 1.50 13.12 -8.25
CA GLU A 116 2.37 13.24 -7.08
C GLU A 116 3.17 14.54 -7.18
N TRP A 117 3.21 15.32 -6.09
CA TRP A 117 3.99 16.56 -6.04
C TRP A 117 5.44 16.25 -5.69
N ASP A 118 6.38 16.59 -6.57
CA ASP A 118 7.81 16.33 -6.36
C ASP A 118 8.56 17.48 -5.65
N GLY A 119 7.83 18.50 -5.17
CA GLY A 119 8.40 19.74 -4.64
C GLY A 119 8.52 20.88 -5.66
N ARG A 120 8.29 20.61 -6.96
CA ARG A 120 8.39 21.60 -8.05
C ARG A 120 7.23 21.53 -9.04
N GLN A 121 6.80 20.33 -9.40
CA GLN A 121 5.70 20.09 -10.34
C GLN A 121 4.99 18.78 -10.00
N PHE A 122 3.82 18.58 -10.61
CA PHE A 122 3.14 17.30 -10.54
C PHE A 122 3.72 16.31 -11.54
N ALA A 123 4.17 15.16 -11.05
CA ALA A 123 4.37 13.97 -11.87
C ALA A 123 3.02 13.25 -12.01
N VAL A 124 2.46 13.25 -13.24
CA VAL A 124 1.14 12.68 -13.51
C VAL A 124 1.28 11.34 -14.23
N TYR A 125 0.78 10.29 -13.60
CA TYR A 125 0.64 8.93 -14.13
C TYR A 125 -0.75 8.76 -14.73
N ARG A 126 -0.83 7.93 -15.77
CA ARG A 126 -2.04 7.75 -16.56
C ARG A 126 -2.26 6.28 -16.85
N LYS A 127 -3.42 5.74 -16.46
CA LYS A 127 -3.83 4.36 -16.71
C LYS A 127 -5.16 4.36 -17.46
N VAL A 128 -5.19 3.82 -18.67
CA VAL A 128 -6.44 3.63 -19.42
C VAL A 128 -7.22 2.48 -18.79
N ILE A 129 -8.43 2.77 -18.32
CA ILE A 129 -9.36 1.77 -17.79
C ILE A 129 -10.36 1.36 -18.88
N GLY A 130 -10.84 2.33 -19.67
CA GLY A 130 -11.73 2.10 -20.81
C GLY A 130 -13.15 1.66 -20.44
N LYS A 131 -13.49 1.59 -19.15
CA LYS A 131 -14.81 1.25 -18.61
C LYS A 131 -15.20 2.23 -17.52
N ASP A 132 -16.49 2.37 -17.24
CA ASP A 132 -16.94 3.20 -16.13
C ASP A 132 -16.42 2.64 -14.81
N PHE A 133 -15.91 3.52 -13.96
CA PHE A 133 -15.43 3.21 -12.63
C PHE A 133 -15.69 4.41 -11.71
N TRP A 134 -15.64 4.19 -10.41
CA TRP A 134 -15.63 5.26 -9.40
C TRP A 134 -14.50 5.02 -8.40
N LEU A 135 -14.07 6.10 -7.74
CA LEU A 135 -12.98 6.10 -6.79
C LEU A 135 -13.51 5.98 -5.36
N GLN A 136 -12.91 5.10 -4.58
CA GLN A 136 -12.91 5.23 -3.13
C GLN A 136 -11.48 5.28 -2.64
N THR A 137 -11.29 5.93 -1.52
CA THR A 137 -10.09 5.78 -0.72
C THR A 137 -10.55 5.42 0.67
N SER A 138 -10.16 4.24 1.15
CA SER A 138 -10.38 3.91 2.55
C SER A 138 -9.46 4.79 3.41
N ASN A 139 -10.02 5.39 4.46
CA ASN A 139 -9.31 6.25 5.44
C ASN A 139 -8.14 5.57 6.20
N ALA A 140 -7.71 4.36 5.82
CA ALA A 140 -6.87 3.50 6.66
C ALA A 140 -5.44 3.28 6.16
N ALA A 141 -5.04 3.79 4.98
CA ALA A 141 -3.63 3.70 4.56
C ALA A 141 -3.29 4.80 3.56
N GLY A 142 -2.34 5.67 3.93
CA GLY A 142 -1.76 6.65 3.02
C GLY A 142 -1.32 6.01 1.70
N ASN A 143 -1.60 6.69 0.60
CA ASN A 143 -1.25 6.31 -0.79
C ASN A 143 -2.02 5.16 -1.44
N LEU A 144 -3.21 4.79 -0.94
CA LEU A 144 -4.07 3.78 -1.55
C LEU A 144 -5.26 4.42 -2.31
N ALA A 145 -5.42 4.07 -3.57
CA ALA A 145 -6.60 4.35 -4.38
C ALA A 145 -7.36 3.04 -4.66
N GLU A 146 -8.65 3.02 -4.39
CA GLU A 146 -9.51 1.90 -4.72
C GLU A 146 -10.36 2.29 -5.94
N ILE A 147 -10.24 1.51 -7.02
CA ILE A 147 -11.09 1.67 -8.19
C ILE A 147 -12.16 0.59 -8.20
N PHE A 148 -13.40 1.01 -8.40
CA PHE A 148 -14.56 0.13 -8.44
C PHE A 148 -15.09 0.07 -9.86
N ILE A 149 -15.08 -1.11 -10.45
CA ILE A 149 -15.66 -1.34 -11.77
C ILE A 149 -17.08 -1.86 -11.58
N GLU A 150 -18.06 -1.02 -11.90
CA GLU A 150 -19.47 -1.42 -11.87
C GLU A 150 -19.79 -2.36 -13.05
N GLY A 151 -20.53 -3.42 -12.76
CA GLY A 151 -20.94 -4.42 -13.75
C GLY A 151 -21.09 -5.80 -13.13
N GLU A 152 -21.60 -6.74 -13.92
CA GLU A 152 -21.69 -8.16 -13.55
C GLU A 152 -20.59 -8.96 -14.30
N PRO A 153 -19.61 -9.55 -13.59
CA PRO A 153 -19.39 -9.48 -12.15
C PRO A 153 -18.72 -8.17 -11.69
N TYR A 154 -18.96 -7.81 -10.43
CA TYR A 154 -18.38 -6.65 -9.78
C TYR A 154 -16.91 -6.87 -9.38
N TYR A 155 -16.07 -5.87 -9.60
CA TYR A 155 -14.66 -5.90 -9.19
C TYR A 155 -14.23 -4.59 -8.53
N GLN A 156 -13.43 -4.73 -7.48
CA GLN A 156 -12.67 -3.66 -6.85
C GLN A 156 -11.18 -3.98 -6.97
N TYR A 157 -10.40 -3.05 -7.52
CA TYR A 157 -8.95 -3.14 -7.60
C TYR A 157 -8.35 -2.10 -6.67
N ARG A 158 -7.50 -2.54 -5.75
CA ARG A 158 -6.74 -1.64 -4.87
C ARG A 158 -5.39 -1.36 -5.48
N LEU A 159 -5.14 -0.10 -5.81
CA LEU A 159 -3.93 0.37 -6.46
C LEU A 159 -3.17 1.32 -5.52
N THR A 160 -1.85 1.23 -5.51
CA THR A 160 -1.00 2.21 -4.82
C THR A 160 -0.03 2.83 -5.82
N LEU A 161 0.29 4.11 -5.66
CA LEU A 161 1.43 4.71 -6.37
C LEU A 161 2.61 4.71 -5.41
N LYS A 162 3.65 3.99 -5.79
CA LYS A 162 4.87 3.91 -4.99
C LYS A 162 6.09 3.86 -5.88
N LYS A 163 7.14 4.58 -5.49
CA LYS A 163 8.42 4.62 -6.24
C LYS A 163 8.17 4.89 -7.73
N ARG A 164 7.20 5.78 -8.04
CA ARG A 164 6.79 6.16 -9.40
C ARG A 164 6.19 5.05 -10.26
N ARG A 165 5.62 4.02 -9.63
CA ARG A 165 4.95 2.89 -10.27
C ARG A 165 3.58 2.66 -9.66
N ILE A 166 2.62 2.27 -10.49
CA ILE A 166 1.30 1.87 -10.03
C ILE A 166 1.38 0.39 -9.67
N HIS A 167 1.13 0.06 -8.42
CA HIS A 167 1.12 -1.30 -7.90
C HIS A 167 -0.32 -1.80 -7.71
N LEU A 168 -0.61 -3.03 -8.13
CA LEU A 168 -1.89 -3.68 -7.82
C LEU A 168 -1.72 -4.47 -6.52
N HIS A 169 -2.32 -3.96 -5.44
CA HIS A 169 -2.20 -4.54 -4.10
C HIS A 169 -3.15 -5.73 -3.90
N SER A 170 -4.40 -5.63 -4.37
CA SER A 170 -5.38 -6.69 -4.18
C SER A 170 -6.58 -6.55 -5.11
N VAL A 171 -7.26 -7.67 -5.37
CA VAL A 171 -8.51 -7.71 -6.16
C VAL A 171 -9.63 -8.30 -5.31
N TRP A 172 -10.76 -7.60 -5.30
CA TRP A 172 -11.94 -7.88 -4.50
C TRP A 172 -13.17 -7.98 -5.43
N GLY A 173 -14.17 -8.79 -5.06
CA GLY A 173 -15.40 -9.02 -5.80
C GLY A 173 -16.32 -9.97 -5.03
N GLU A 174 -17.53 -10.25 -5.54
CA GLU A 174 -18.54 -11.06 -4.81
C GLU A 174 -18.05 -12.45 -4.37
N GLN A 175 -17.10 -13.03 -5.13
CA GLN A 175 -16.49 -14.34 -4.87
C GLN A 175 -14.97 -14.34 -5.07
N VAL A 176 -14.37 -13.15 -5.18
CA VAL A 176 -12.96 -13.00 -5.53
C VAL A 176 -12.31 -12.14 -4.46
N TYR A 177 -11.31 -12.68 -3.80
CA TYR A 177 -10.50 -11.95 -2.85
C TYR A 177 -9.09 -12.52 -2.88
N PHE A 178 -8.09 -11.71 -3.21
CA PHE A 178 -6.69 -12.09 -3.10
C PHE A 178 -5.76 -10.88 -2.99
N ILE A 179 -4.65 -11.09 -2.30
CA ILE A 179 -3.57 -10.13 -2.09
C ILE A 179 -2.44 -10.43 -3.08
N ILE A 180 -1.80 -9.38 -3.57
CA ILE A 180 -0.65 -9.41 -4.46
C ILE A 180 0.51 -8.69 -3.75
N GLU A 181 1.63 -9.39 -3.62
CA GLU A 181 2.91 -8.89 -3.16
C GLU A 181 3.94 -9.00 -4.29
N PRO A 182 5.10 -8.34 -4.23
CA PRO A 182 6.05 -8.36 -5.35
C PRO A 182 6.54 -9.77 -5.75
N HIS A 183 6.58 -10.71 -4.81
CA HIS A 183 7.02 -12.11 -5.00
C HIS A 183 5.93 -13.16 -4.78
N ALA A 184 4.67 -12.76 -4.57
CA ALA A 184 3.67 -13.73 -4.14
C ALA A 184 2.22 -13.29 -4.37
N ILE A 185 1.34 -14.29 -4.48
CA ILE A 185 -0.11 -14.09 -4.51
C ILE A 185 -0.74 -14.98 -3.46
N CYS A 186 -1.73 -14.46 -2.73
CA CYS A 186 -2.38 -15.20 -1.67
C CYS A 186 -3.90 -15.04 -1.66
N ASN A 187 -4.59 -16.15 -1.40
CA ASN A 187 -6.02 -16.22 -1.12
C ASN A 187 -6.28 -17.29 -0.04
N ASP A 188 -6.22 -16.89 1.22
CA ASP A 188 -6.53 -17.74 2.37
C ASP A 188 -7.87 -17.37 3.04
N GLY A 189 -8.65 -16.49 2.40
CA GLY A 189 -9.98 -16.08 2.85
C GLY A 189 -10.00 -15.02 3.95
N THR A 190 -8.85 -14.45 4.36
CA THR A 190 -8.79 -13.37 5.33
C THR A 190 -8.86 -12.01 4.61
N LEU A 191 -9.77 -11.12 5.00
CA LEU A 191 -10.08 -9.90 4.26
C LEU A 191 -9.01 -8.78 4.30
N THR A 192 -7.93 -8.95 5.06
CA THR A 192 -6.97 -7.85 5.31
C THR A 192 -5.50 -8.25 5.21
N THR A 193 -5.14 -9.49 5.52
CA THR A 193 -3.74 -9.93 5.67
C THR A 193 -3.63 -11.43 5.44
N CYS A 194 -2.69 -11.87 4.62
CA CYS A 194 -2.51 -13.29 4.39
C CYS A 194 -1.65 -13.97 5.45
N THR A 195 -2.04 -15.20 5.81
CA THR A 195 -1.20 -16.12 6.55
C THR A 195 -0.02 -16.55 5.69
N ASN A 196 1.14 -16.75 6.30
CA ASN A 196 2.37 -17.11 5.59
C ASN A 196 2.24 -18.42 4.78
N ASP A 197 1.37 -19.34 5.20
CA ASP A 197 1.11 -20.58 4.47
C ASP A 197 0.24 -20.36 3.23
N GLY A 198 -0.55 -19.28 3.18
CA GLY A 198 -1.48 -18.96 2.09
C GLY A 198 -0.81 -18.41 0.82
N TYR A 199 0.46 -18.03 0.87
CA TYR A 199 1.17 -17.46 -0.27
C TYR A 199 1.65 -18.52 -1.27
N VAL A 200 1.43 -18.24 -2.55
CA VAL A 200 2.09 -18.91 -3.67
C VAL A 200 3.18 -17.97 -4.19
N TYR A 201 4.43 -18.41 -4.10
CA TYR A 201 5.60 -17.61 -4.42
C TYR A 201 5.99 -17.71 -5.90
N GLY A 202 6.39 -16.58 -6.48
CA GLY A 202 6.90 -16.49 -7.84
C GLY A 202 6.91 -15.07 -8.40
N ASN A 203 7.45 -14.91 -9.60
CA ASN A 203 7.39 -13.65 -10.33
C ASN A 203 6.03 -13.50 -11.03
N HIS A 204 5.49 -12.29 -11.09
CA HIS A 204 4.26 -12.00 -11.83
C HIS A 204 4.19 -10.54 -12.29
N PRO A 205 3.36 -10.20 -13.29
CA PRO A 205 3.30 -8.84 -13.82
C PRO A 205 2.47 -7.86 -12.96
N TYR A 206 1.89 -8.31 -11.86
CA TYR A 206 0.91 -7.54 -11.11
C TYR A 206 1.50 -6.60 -10.04
N ASP A 207 2.79 -6.72 -9.73
CA ASP A 207 3.44 -5.77 -8.82
C ASP A 207 3.57 -4.39 -9.48
N ASP A 208 4.01 -4.29 -10.73
CA ASP A 208 4.06 -3.03 -11.48
C ASP A 208 3.09 -3.07 -12.66
N VAL A 209 1.91 -2.51 -12.43
CA VAL A 209 0.85 -2.42 -13.42
C VAL A 209 0.83 -1.09 -14.17
N THR A 210 1.88 -0.26 -14.08
CA THR A 210 1.94 1.03 -14.78
C THR A 210 1.65 0.87 -16.27
N ASN A 211 2.31 -0.11 -16.90
CA ASN A 211 2.20 -0.37 -18.34
C ASN A 211 1.35 -1.60 -18.68
N LEU A 212 0.89 -2.36 -17.68
CA LEU A 212 0.04 -3.54 -17.91
C LEU A 212 -1.36 -3.08 -18.36
N PRO A 213 -1.86 -3.47 -19.55
CA PRO A 213 -3.20 -3.12 -19.97
C PRO A 213 -4.25 -3.54 -18.94
N PHE A 214 -5.28 -2.71 -18.73
CA PHE A 214 -6.32 -3.02 -17.75
C PHE A 214 -7.06 -4.34 -18.07
N ALA A 215 -7.19 -4.68 -19.35
CA ALA A 215 -7.79 -5.95 -19.78
C ALA A 215 -7.01 -7.19 -19.30
N ASP A 216 -5.73 -7.03 -18.95
CA ASP A 216 -4.85 -8.11 -18.48
C ASP A 216 -4.81 -8.19 -16.95
N PHE A 217 -5.58 -7.34 -16.24
CA PHE A 217 -5.72 -7.44 -14.80
C PHE A 217 -6.40 -8.76 -14.42
N PRO A 218 -5.98 -9.38 -13.31
CA PRO A 218 -6.53 -10.66 -12.91
C PRO A 218 -7.93 -10.45 -12.32
N THR A 219 -8.87 -11.25 -12.78
CA THR A 219 -10.27 -11.25 -12.33
C THR A 219 -10.61 -12.42 -11.40
N SER A 220 -9.62 -13.28 -11.12
CA SER A 220 -9.73 -14.38 -10.18
C SER A 220 -8.36 -14.78 -9.64
N TYR A 221 -8.33 -15.38 -8.46
CA TYR A 221 -7.11 -15.92 -7.86
C TYR A 221 -6.45 -16.96 -8.77
N ALA A 222 -7.25 -17.86 -9.37
CA ALA A 222 -6.72 -18.90 -10.26
C ALA A 222 -6.02 -18.31 -11.50
N GLN A 223 -6.58 -17.24 -12.10
CA GLN A 223 -5.93 -16.53 -13.20
C GLN A 223 -4.63 -15.87 -12.74
N ALA A 224 -4.64 -15.25 -11.56
CA ALA A 224 -3.47 -14.59 -11.00
C ALA A 224 -2.32 -15.60 -10.77
N VAL A 225 -2.62 -16.75 -10.16
CA VAL A 225 -1.65 -17.84 -9.92
C VAL A 225 -1.21 -18.52 -11.21
N GLN A 226 -2.03 -18.55 -12.26
CA GLN A 226 -1.61 -19.09 -13.55
C GLN A 226 -0.50 -18.25 -14.21
N GLN A 227 -0.43 -16.95 -13.90
CA GLN A 227 0.57 -16.02 -14.43
C GLN A 227 1.83 -15.92 -13.54
N LEU A 228 1.86 -16.66 -12.44
CA LEU A 228 3.00 -16.76 -11.54
C LEU A 228 4.07 -17.69 -12.13
N ASP A 229 5.28 -17.17 -12.32
CA ASP A 229 6.46 -17.96 -12.67
C ASP A 229 7.25 -18.30 -11.40
N ASN A 230 7.13 -19.56 -10.99
CA ASN A 230 7.81 -20.10 -9.81
C ASN A 230 9.09 -20.90 -10.15
N THR A 231 9.56 -20.86 -11.40
CA THR A 231 10.65 -21.72 -11.89
C THR A 231 11.93 -21.59 -11.06
N ASN A 232 12.29 -20.35 -10.72
CA ASN A 232 13.49 -20.03 -9.95
C ASN A 232 13.17 -19.73 -8.47
N TRP A 233 12.00 -20.11 -7.99
CA TRP A 233 11.61 -19.90 -6.61
C TRP A 233 11.68 -21.20 -5.82
N ALA A 234 12.14 -21.07 -4.58
CA ALA A 234 12.12 -22.15 -3.60
C ALA A 234 11.72 -21.59 -2.24
N VAL A 235 11.44 -22.49 -1.29
CA VAL A 235 11.31 -22.14 0.11
C VAL A 235 12.24 -22.97 0.97
N VAL A 236 12.74 -22.39 2.06
CA VAL A 236 13.51 -23.14 3.06
C VAL A 236 12.66 -24.28 3.62
N ASN A 237 13.22 -25.49 3.66
CA ASN A 237 12.56 -26.71 4.11
C ASN A 237 13.54 -27.58 4.91
N ASN A 238 13.57 -27.36 6.21
CA ASN A 238 14.28 -28.21 7.14
C ASN A 238 13.38 -29.37 7.62
N PRO A 239 13.83 -30.63 7.56
CA PRO A 239 13.06 -31.79 8.04
C PRO A 239 12.61 -31.67 9.51
N LYS A 240 13.36 -30.90 10.31
CA LYS A 240 12.96 -30.50 11.66
C LYS A 240 12.59 -29.01 11.63
N PRO A 241 11.30 -28.64 11.66
CA PRO A 241 10.87 -27.24 11.51
C PRO A 241 11.39 -26.27 12.59
N THR A 242 11.89 -26.79 13.71
CA THR A 242 12.52 -25.97 14.76
C THR A 242 14.00 -25.64 14.48
N ASP A 243 14.60 -26.31 13.49
CA ASP A 243 15.90 -25.97 12.96
C ASP A 243 15.77 -24.92 11.85
N ARG A 244 16.90 -24.35 11.41
CA ARG A 244 16.96 -23.27 10.44
C ARG A 244 18.08 -23.52 9.44
N LEU A 245 17.94 -23.00 8.23
CA LEU A 245 18.94 -23.12 7.18
C LEU A 245 19.90 -21.93 7.17
N HIS A 246 21.19 -22.19 7.12
CA HIS A 246 22.21 -21.14 6.99
C HIS A 246 22.23 -20.55 5.58
N LEU A 247 22.19 -19.22 5.48
CA LEU A 247 22.69 -18.48 4.32
C LEU A 247 24.17 -18.15 4.55
N ARG A 248 25.03 -18.46 3.59
CA ARG A 248 26.49 -18.31 3.73
C ARG A 248 27.08 -17.42 2.66
N THR A 249 28.22 -16.80 2.94
CA THR A 249 28.88 -15.95 1.93
C THR A 249 29.52 -16.76 0.80
N GLU A 250 29.82 -18.04 1.02
CA GLU A 250 30.44 -18.95 0.05
C GLU A 250 29.79 -20.34 0.13
N PRO A 251 29.85 -21.17 -0.93
CA PRO A 251 29.34 -22.54 -0.94
C PRO A 251 30.23 -23.51 -0.12
N ASP A 252 30.46 -23.16 1.15
CA ASP A 252 31.23 -23.94 2.13
C ASP A 252 30.53 -23.87 3.49
N ARG A 253 30.32 -25.03 4.13
CA ARG A 253 29.73 -25.14 5.48
C ARG A 253 30.55 -24.43 6.58
N LYS A 254 31.81 -24.10 6.31
CA LYS A 254 32.69 -23.34 7.22
C LYS A 254 32.67 -21.83 6.95
N SER A 255 32.07 -21.40 5.85
CA SER A 255 31.96 -19.99 5.48
C SER A 255 31.09 -19.21 6.48
N VAL A 256 31.30 -17.89 6.51
CA VAL A 256 30.55 -16.95 7.35
C VAL A 256 29.06 -17.11 7.07
N SER A 257 28.28 -17.21 8.13
CA SER A 257 26.81 -17.25 8.06
C SER A 257 26.27 -15.83 8.11
N LEU A 258 25.51 -15.44 7.09
CA LEU A 258 24.79 -14.16 7.04
C LEU A 258 23.50 -14.21 7.88
N GLY A 259 22.96 -15.41 8.09
CA GLY A 259 21.78 -15.63 8.91
C GLY A 259 21.35 -17.08 8.89
N LYS A 260 20.33 -17.39 9.70
CA LYS A 260 19.64 -18.68 9.72
C LYS A 260 18.15 -18.46 9.48
N PHE A 261 17.58 -19.14 8.50
CA PHE A 261 16.22 -18.90 8.01
C PHE A 261 15.27 -20.04 8.36
N TYR A 262 14.03 -19.68 8.71
CA TYR A 262 12.98 -20.60 9.08
C TYR A 262 12.37 -21.29 7.86
N ASN A 263 11.73 -22.44 8.08
CA ASN A 263 10.92 -23.07 7.03
C ASN A 263 9.91 -22.08 6.46
N ARG A 264 9.68 -22.19 5.15
CA ARG A 264 8.82 -21.33 4.33
C ARG A 264 9.41 -19.97 3.96
N THR A 265 10.63 -19.62 4.41
CA THR A 265 11.33 -18.42 3.90
C THR A 265 11.46 -18.51 2.37
N PRO A 266 10.87 -17.58 1.60
CA PRO A 266 10.97 -17.60 0.15
C PRO A 266 12.38 -17.17 -0.29
N VAL A 267 12.91 -17.87 -1.28
CA VAL A 267 14.21 -17.59 -1.88
C VAL A 267 14.08 -17.60 -3.40
N TYR A 268 14.67 -16.60 -4.06
CA TYR A 268 14.94 -16.66 -5.49
C TYR A 268 16.28 -17.37 -5.71
N VAL A 269 16.33 -18.36 -6.59
CA VAL A 269 17.52 -19.16 -6.89
C VAL A 269 18.06 -18.77 -8.26
N ASP A 270 19.20 -18.08 -8.28
CA ASP A 270 19.84 -17.62 -9.51
C ASP A 270 20.93 -18.58 -10.03
N GLU A 271 21.54 -19.40 -9.16
CA GLU A 271 22.53 -20.41 -9.56
C GLU A 271 22.44 -21.67 -8.69
N ILE A 272 22.65 -22.85 -9.29
CA ILE A 272 22.93 -24.09 -8.54
C ILE A 272 24.34 -24.58 -8.91
N ARG A 273 25.18 -24.77 -7.90
CA ARG A 273 26.56 -25.25 -8.00
C ARG A 273 26.79 -26.45 -7.08
N GLY A 274 26.64 -27.64 -7.65
CA GLY A 274 26.76 -28.89 -6.88
C GLY A 274 25.67 -28.98 -5.82
N GLU A 275 26.05 -29.10 -4.55
CA GLU A 275 25.12 -29.20 -3.40
C GLU A 275 24.60 -27.83 -2.91
N TRP A 276 24.99 -26.74 -3.56
CA TRP A 276 24.68 -25.38 -3.13
C TRP A 276 23.84 -24.62 -4.15
N ALA A 277 22.89 -23.85 -3.66
CA ALA A 277 22.13 -22.86 -4.40
C ALA A 277 22.62 -21.47 -3.99
N HIS A 278 22.97 -20.62 -4.97
CA HIS A 278 23.05 -19.19 -4.74
C HIS A 278 21.64 -18.64 -4.79
N VAL A 279 21.28 -17.89 -3.76
CA VAL A 279 19.92 -17.42 -3.54
C VAL A 279 19.90 -15.95 -3.15
N THR A 280 18.76 -15.30 -3.39
CA THR A 280 18.43 -13.97 -2.89
C THR A 280 17.14 -14.01 -2.10
N ILE A 281 17.14 -13.37 -0.93
CA ILE A 281 15.98 -13.19 -0.05
C ILE A 281 15.63 -11.71 -0.02
N GLY A 282 14.33 -11.41 -0.18
CA GLY A 282 13.88 -10.04 -0.35
C GLY A 282 14.57 -9.39 -1.55
N ARG A 283 14.95 -8.12 -1.43
CA ARG A 283 15.56 -7.38 -2.55
C ARG A 283 17.06 -7.63 -2.75
N ASP A 284 17.82 -7.86 -1.68
CA ASP A 284 19.28 -7.74 -1.73
C ASP A 284 20.06 -8.66 -0.79
N LEU A 285 19.41 -9.51 0.01
CA LEU A 285 20.13 -10.44 0.89
C LEU A 285 20.48 -11.73 0.15
N SER A 286 21.65 -11.74 -0.48
CA SER A 286 22.12 -12.89 -1.28
C SER A 286 23.23 -13.70 -0.61
N GLY A 287 23.32 -14.98 -0.98
CA GLY A 287 24.36 -15.90 -0.52
C GLY A 287 24.07 -17.35 -0.91
N TRP A 288 24.75 -18.29 -0.26
CA TRP A 288 24.69 -19.71 -0.57
C TRP A 288 23.94 -20.51 0.49
N MET A 289 22.99 -21.33 0.05
CA MET A 289 22.26 -22.30 0.85
C MET A 289 22.50 -23.72 0.33
N MET A 290 22.43 -24.71 1.22
CA MET A 290 22.46 -26.12 0.81
C MET A 290 21.14 -26.48 0.11
N THR A 291 21.21 -26.97 -1.12
CA THR A 291 20.03 -27.26 -1.96
C THR A 291 19.11 -28.32 -1.34
N ASP A 292 19.65 -29.28 -0.60
CA ASP A 292 18.88 -30.34 0.09
C ASP A 292 17.86 -29.83 1.11
N TYR A 293 17.99 -28.57 1.54
CA TYR A 293 17.08 -27.93 2.49
C TYR A 293 16.19 -26.88 1.81
N LEU A 294 16.04 -26.95 0.49
CA LEU A 294 15.13 -26.12 -0.30
C LEU A 294 14.06 -27.00 -0.94
N ALA A 295 12.81 -26.56 -0.87
CA ALA A 295 11.70 -27.15 -1.62
C ALA A 295 11.41 -26.29 -2.85
N PHE A 296 11.20 -26.93 -4.01
CA PHE A 296 10.96 -26.28 -5.30
C PHE A 296 9.58 -26.67 -5.85
N GLY A 297 9.03 -25.85 -6.74
CA GLY A 297 7.77 -26.11 -7.43
C GLY A 297 6.64 -26.51 -6.47
N ALA A 298 5.89 -27.56 -6.82
CA ALA A 298 4.75 -28.03 -6.01
C ALA A 298 5.13 -28.54 -4.61
N ASP A 299 6.41 -28.80 -4.32
CA ASP A 299 6.83 -29.18 -2.97
C ASP A 299 6.87 -27.97 -2.03
N MET A 300 6.97 -26.75 -2.55
CA MET A 300 6.93 -25.52 -1.73
C MET A 300 5.64 -25.44 -0.89
N GLU A 301 4.51 -25.80 -1.48
CA GLU A 301 3.17 -25.74 -0.85
C GLU A 301 3.01 -26.76 0.30
N LYS A 302 3.87 -27.77 0.37
CA LYS A 302 3.85 -28.80 1.42
C LYS A 302 4.64 -28.38 2.66
N VAL A 303 5.40 -27.29 2.58
CA VAL A 303 6.26 -26.83 3.67
C VAL A 303 5.45 -25.91 4.58
N ALA A 304 5.18 -26.37 5.80
CA ALA A 304 4.55 -25.54 6.81
C ALA A 304 5.47 -24.40 7.25
N CYS A 305 4.91 -23.21 7.40
CA CYS A 305 5.60 -22.04 7.92
C CYS A 305 6.05 -22.24 9.37
N ALA A 306 7.30 -21.85 9.65
CA ALA A 306 7.88 -21.86 10.99
C ALA A 306 8.20 -20.44 11.51
N PHE A 307 7.62 -19.40 10.90
CA PHE A 307 7.86 -18.02 11.32
C PHE A 307 7.25 -17.79 12.71
N PRO A 308 8.04 -17.25 13.67
CA PRO A 308 7.51 -16.88 14.97
C PRO A 308 6.40 -15.84 14.82
N GLN A 309 5.35 -15.96 15.63
CA GLN A 309 4.33 -14.94 15.79
C GLN A 309 4.65 -14.17 17.07
N LEU A 310 5.41 -13.08 16.92
CA LEU A 310 5.85 -12.22 18.03
C LEU A 310 5.48 -10.77 17.73
N THR A 311 5.23 -10.00 18.78
CA THR A 311 4.96 -8.57 18.69
C THR A 311 6.05 -7.78 19.42
N VAL A 312 6.23 -6.51 19.08
CA VAL A 312 7.20 -5.63 19.72
C VAL A 312 6.67 -5.23 21.10
N LYS A 313 7.53 -5.31 22.11
CA LYS A 313 7.21 -4.88 23.47
C LYS A 313 6.94 -3.39 23.49
N GLU A 314 5.96 -2.98 24.30
CA GLU A 314 5.56 -1.57 24.49
C GLU A 314 6.74 -0.66 24.84
N ALA A 315 7.74 -1.15 25.59
CA ALA A 315 8.95 -0.39 25.94
C ALA A 315 9.82 0.04 24.74
N HIS A 316 9.59 -0.56 23.56
CA HIS A 316 10.28 -0.24 22.30
C HIS A 316 9.32 0.33 21.24
N GLN A 317 8.08 0.62 21.61
CA GLN A 317 7.15 1.39 20.80
C GLN A 317 7.52 2.87 20.89
N GLU A 318 7.72 3.50 19.75
CA GLU A 318 7.78 4.94 19.60
C GLU A 318 6.41 5.41 19.11
N TYR A 319 5.83 6.44 19.72
CA TYR A 319 4.60 7.03 19.21
C TYR A 319 4.92 7.77 17.90
N GLY A 320 4.31 7.32 16.81
CA GLY A 320 4.39 8.00 15.52
C GLY A 320 3.73 9.39 15.58
N ALA A 321 3.85 10.15 14.50
CA ALA A 321 3.17 11.45 14.38
C ALA A 321 1.63 11.35 14.38
N ASP A 322 1.09 10.14 14.22
CA ASP A 322 -0.34 9.81 14.28
C ASP A 322 -0.60 9.00 15.55
N GLU A 323 -1.60 9.41 16.35
CA GLU A 323 -1.91 8.86 17.68
C GLU A 323 -2.29 7.36 17.64
N PHE A 324 -2.54 6.80 16.45
CA PHE A 324 -2.95 5.41 16.24
C PHE A 324 -1.89 4.52 15.57
N VAL A 325 -0.72 5.04 15.23
CA VAL A 325 0.36 4.27 14.56
C VAL A 325 1.60 4.22 15.44
N TYR A 326 2.00 3.00 15.79
CA TYR A 326 3.28 2.78 16.47
C TYR A 326 4.40 2.69 15.45
N GLU A 327 5.51 3.35 15.75
CA GLU A 327 6.76 3.19 15.04
C GLU A 327 7.74 2.37 15.86
N TYR A 328 8.47 1.51 15.18
CA TYR A 328 9.49 0.68 15.79
C TYR A 328 10.82 0.96 15.12
N ARG A 329 11.87 1.07 15.94
CA ARG A 329 13.24 1.14 15.45
C ARG A 329 13.67 -0.25 14.97
N VAL A 330 14.09 -0.34 13.70
CA VAL A 330 14.69 -1.55 13.13
C VAL A 330 16.03 -1.19 12.50
N PHE A 331 16.94 -2.15 12.38
CA PHE A 331 18.32 -1.91 12.00
C PHE A 331 18.58 -2.39 10.58
N THR A 332 19.46 -1.68 9.86
CA THR A 332 19.87 -2.05 8.49
C THR A 332 20.82 -3.25 8.45
N VAL A 333 21.50 -3.53 9.56
CA VAL A 333 22.35 -4.72 9.80
C VAL A 333 22.14 -5.18 11.25
N PRO A 334 22.51 -6.43 11.63
CA PRO A 334 22.30 -6.94 12.99
C PRO A 334 23.34 -6.39 13.98
N ASP A 335 23.34 -5.07 14.16
CA ASP A 335 24.23 -4.31 15.03
C ASP A 335 23.47 -3.13 15.64
N LEU A 336 23.47 -3.02 16.98
CA LEU A 336 22.77 -1.95 17.72
C LEU A 336 23.34 -0.54 17.44
N SER A 337 24.57 -0.46 16.92
CA SER A 337 25.22 0.79 16.55
C SER A 337 24.93 1.24 15.12
N ALA A 338 24.26 0.41 14.32
CA ALA A 338 23.99 0.70 12.92
C ALA A 338 22.87 1.73 12.72
N ASP A 339 22.83 2.26 11.49
CA ASP A 339 21.73 3.08 11.01
C ASP A 339 20.41 2.30 11.07
N THR A 340 19.35 3.04 11.37
CA THR A 340 18.03 2.46 11.59
C THR A 340 16.99 2.96 10.61
N MET A 341 16.04 2.09 10.33
CA MET A 341 14.83 2.35 9.59
C MET A 341 13.65 2.37 10.57
N ARG A 342 12.48 2.79 10.09
CA ARG A 342 11.23 2.75 10.84
C ARG A 342 10.36 1.62 10.29
N TRP A 343 9.83 0.81 11.19
CA TRP A 343 8.73 -0.11 10.93
C TRP A 343 7.46 0.52 11.48
N HIS A 344 6.44 0.70 10.64
CA HIS A 344 5.12 1.17 11.07
C HIS A 344 4.19 0.01 11.43
N SER A 345 3.39 0.14 12.49
CA SER A 345 2.44 -0.90 12.91
C SER A 345 1.35 -1.23 11.89
N GLY A 346 1.16 -0.39 10.87
CA GLY A 346 0.28 -0.66 9.72
C GLY A 346 0.92 -1.52 8.62
N GLU A 347 2.22 -1.77 8.68
CA GLU A 347 2.95 -2.58 7.70
C GLU A 347 3.07 -4.03 8.18
N SER A 348 2.92 -4.98 7.25
CA SER A 348 3.12 -6.40 7.52
C SER A 348 4.60 -6.75 7.45
N TYR A 349 5.14 -7.33 8.53
CA TYR A 349 6.51 -7.86 8.58
C TYR A 349 6.51 -9.32 9.02
N TYR A 350 7.39 -10.09 8.42
CA TYR A 350 7.56 -11.52 8.64
C TYR A 350 8.90 -11.79 9.32
N LEU A 351 8.89 -12.54 10.43
CA LEU A 351 10.10 -13.00 11.13
C LEU A 351 10.68 -14.22 10.40
N ILE A 352 11.47 -13.97 9.35
CA ILE A 352 11.95 -15.01 8.42
C ILE A 352 13.24 -15.71 8.89
N GLY A 353 13.98 -15.11 9.82
CA GLY A 353 15.24 -15.71 10.25
C GLY A 353 15.86 -15.05 11.48
N MET A 354 17.13 -15.39 11.73
CA MET A 354 17.92 -14.89 12.85
C MET A 354 19.38 -14.68 12.47
N ALA A 355 19.98 -13.61 12.99
CA ALA A 355 21.40 -13.30 12.88
C ALA A 355 21.93 -12.85 14.26
N GLY A 356 22.69 -13.71 14.93
CA GLY A 356 23.14 -13.46 16.30
C GLY A 356 21.96 -13.26 17.26
N ASP A 357 21.94 -12.11 17.94
CA ASP A 357 20.90 -11.70 18.89
C ASP A 357 19.74 -10.91 18.24
N PHE A 358 19.67 -10.92 16.89
CA PHE A 358 18.61 -10.29 16.12
C PHE A 358 17.75 -11.31 15.40
N TYR A 359 16.47 -10.98 15.24
CA TYR A 359 15.65 -11.55 14.17
C TYR A 359 15.91 -10.81 12.86
N ILE A 360 15.80 -11.54 11.76
CA ILE A 360 15.75 -11.02 10.40
C ILE A 360 14.28 -10.91 10.05
N ILE A 361 13.84 -9.70 9.68
CA ILE A 361 12.47 -9.42 9.25
C ILE A 361 12.44 -9.01 7.79
N MET A 362 11.33 -9.32 7.12
CA MET A 362 11.05 -8.91 5.75
C MET A 362 9.64 -8.32 5.69
N ASN A 363 9.45 -7.16 5.07
CA ASN A 363 8.10 -6.62 4.84
C ASN A 363 7.51 -7.12 3.51
N SER A 364 6.23 -6.80 3.29
CA SER A 364 5.51 -7.09 2.04
C SER A 364 6.14 -6.44 0.79
N GLU A 365 7.12 -5.56 0.96
CA GLU A 365 7.84 -4.90 -0.11
C GLU A 365 9.25 -5.45 -0.32
N GLU A 366 9.56 -6.58 0.33
CA GLU A 366 10.85 -7.30 0.27
C GLU A 366 12.03 -6.56 0.91
N GLU A 367 11.77 -5.52 1.71
CA GLU A 367 12.83 -4.84 2.46
C GLU A 367 13.21 -5.67 3.68
N ILE A 368 14.52 -5.91 3.82
CA ILE A 368 15.10 -6.66 4.92
C ILE A 368 15.55 -5.69 6.01
N ALA A 369 15.19 -6.00 7.24
CA ALA A 369 15.71 -5.30 8.41
C ALA A 369 15.97 -6.29 9.56
N TYR A 370 16.54 -5.77 10.63
CA TYR A 370 16.93 -6.55 11.80
C TYR A 370 16.31 -5.95 13.06
N ILE A 371 15.81 -6.79 13.96
CA ILE A 371 15.24 -6.36 15.24
C ILE A 371 15.80 -7.21 16.38
N PRO A 372 16.26 -6.61 17.50
CA PRO A 372 16.76 -7.38 18.64
C PRO A 372 15.71 -8.37 19.16
N GLN A 373 16.13 -9.60 19.42
CA GLN A 373 15.22 -10.65 19.90
C GLN A 373 14.57 -10.28 21.23
N GLU A 374 15.33 -9.63 22.12
CA GLU A 374 14.84 -9.19 23.41
C GLU A 374 13.75 -8.10 23.32
N TRP A 375 13.55 -7.46 22.17
CA TRP A 375 12.51 -6.45 21.98
C TRP A 375 11.16 -7.08 21.61
N LEU A 376 11.15 -8.35 21.23
CA LEU A 376 9.96 -9.08 20.83
C LEU A 376 9.48 -10.03 21.94
N TRP A 377 8.18 -10.31 21.95
CA TRP A 377 7.55 -11.27 22.85
C TRP A 377 6.28 -11.85 22.22
N ALA A 378 5.71 -12.89 22.82
CA ALA A 378 4.53 -13.57 22.28
C ALA A 378 3.23 -12.73 22.30
N GLY A 379 3.26 -11.53 22.90
CA GLY A 379 2.06 -10.74 23.16
C GLY A 379 1.22 -11.30 24.32
N ASN A 380 0.07 -10.67 24.56
CA ASN A 380 -0.88 -11.08 25.61
C ASN A 380 -1.95 -12.08 25.15
N GLY A 381 -1.87 -12.56 23.90
CA GLY A 381 -2.94 -13.34 23.27
C GLY A 381 -3.94 -12.45 22.57
#